data_AF-A0A842N572-F1
#
_entry.id   AF-A0A842N572-F1
#
_cell.length_a   1.000
_cell.length_b   1.000
_cell.length_c   1.000
_cell.angle_alpha   90.00
_cell.angle_beta   90.00
_cell.angle_gamma   90.00
#
_symmetry.space_group_name_H-M   'P 1'
#
loop_
_entity.id
_entity.type
_entity.pdbx_description
1 polymer ?
#
loop_
_entity_poly.entity_id
_entity_poly.type
_entity_poly.pdbx_seq_one_letter_code
_entity_poly.pdbx_strand_id
1 'polypeptide(L)'
;AAEESGLPERGSAFSTLCKKNNLSRKPDQVLGAIQYLREVEGLHDSPPRVIEDLFTDAGMNPPGNLSLYLNRLRERHFIEYPTGDGNKKNRYAILTTEGRAHLDNRSRE
;
A
#
# COMPACT_ATOMS: atom_id res chain seq x y z
N ALA A 1 -10.65 -15.88 13.95
CA ALA A 1 -9.54 -14.90 14.05
C ALA A 1 -8.36 -15.49 13.29
N ALA A 2 -7.79 -14.78 12.29
CA ALA A 2 -6.55 -15.02 11.52
C ALA A 2 -6.08 -16.45 11.09
N GLU A 3 -6.51 -17.54 11.72
CA GLU A 3 -6.02 -18.91 11.58
C GLU A 3 -6.68 -19.69 10.42
N GLU A 4 -7.80 -19.23 9.86
CA GLU A 4 -8.52 -19.96 8.80
C GLU A 4 -7.97 -19.72 7.38
N SER A 5 -7.11 -18.71 7.17
CA SER A 5 -6.64 -18.34 5.82
C SER A 5 -5.31 -18.98 5.41
N GLY A 6 -4.52 -19.53 6.35
CA GLY A 6 -3.17 -20.03 6.08
C GLY A 6 -2.15 -18.95 5.68
N LEU A 7 -2.51 -17.67 5.80
CA LEU A 7 -1.67 -16.53 5.45
C LEU A 7 -0.85 -16.07 6.67
N PRO A 8 0.39 -15.56 6.47
CA PRO A 8 1.13 -14.89 7.54
C PRO A 8 0.27 -13.82 8.23
N GLU A 9 0.48 -13.60 9.54
CA GLU A 9 -0.30 -12.62 10.32
C GLU A 9 -0.33 -11.23 9.64
N ARG A 10 0.83 -10.80 9.15
CA ARG A 10 1.04 -9.61 8.32
C ARG A 10 0.13 -9.56 7.10
N GLY A 11 0.10 -10.65 6.33
CA GLY A 11 -0.72 -10.79 5.14
C GLY A 11 -2.22 -10.79 5.46
N SER A 12 -2.62 -11.50 6.51
CA SER A 12 -4.00 -11.52 7.01
C SER A 12 -4.47 -10.13 7.46
N ALA A 13 -3.61 -9.38 8.16
CA ALA A 13 -3.88 -8.02 8.59
C ALA A 13 -4.07 -7.08 7.38
N PHE A 14 -3.16 -7.11 6.41
CA PHE A 14 -3.27 -6.31 5.20
C PHE A 14 -4.49 -6.68 4.34
N SER A 15 -4.76 -7.97 4.14
CA SER A 15 -5.94 -8.46 3.42
C SER A 15 -7.24 -7.97 4.06
N THR A 16 -7.30 -8.01 5.40
CA THR A 16 -8.44 -7.50 6.17
C THR A 16 -8.60 -5.99 6.00
N LEU A 17 -7.49 -5.23 5.99
CA LEU A 17 -7.52 -3.79 5.72
C LEU A 17 -8.09 -3.50 4.34
N CYS A 18 -7.63 -4.20 3.30
CA CYS A 18 -8.15 -4.00 1.94
C CYS A 18 -9.65 -4.30 1.84
N LYS A 19 -10.13 -5.38 2.48
CA LYS A 19 -11.55 -5.74 2.51
C LYS A 19 -12.39 -4.71 3.23
N LYS A 20 -11.97 -4.27 4.43
CA LYS A 20 -12.70 -3.28 5.23
C LYS A 20 -12.79 -1.91 4.56
N ASN A 21 -11.79 -1.54 3.76
CA ASN A 21 -11.73 -0.24 3.11
C ASN A 21 -12.16 -0.30 1.63
N ASN A 22 -12.81 -1.38 1.18
CA ASN A 22 -13.26 -1.56 -0.20
C ASN A 22 -12.18 -1.27 -1.28
N LEU A 23 -10.93 -1.65 -0.98
CA LEU A 23 -9.77 -1.46 -1.86
C LEU A 23 -9.73 -2.58 -2.92
N SER A 24 -10.67 -2.54 -3.86
CA SER A 24 -10.80 -3.55 -4.92
C SER A 24 -9.86 -3.29 -6.11
N ARG A 25 -9.50 -2.04 -6.37
CA ARG A 25 -8.67 -1.65 -7.52
C ARG A 25 -7.20 -1.66 -7.15
N LYS A 26 -6.33 -2.09 -8.08
CA LYS A 26 -4.88 -2.18 -7.83
C LYS A 26 -4.23 -0.86 -7.37
N PRO A 27 -4.57 0.33 -7.93
CA PRO A 27 -4.03 1.59 -7.41
C PRO A 27 -4.39 1.85 -5.95
N ASP A 28 -5.63 1.57 -5.55
CA ASP A 28 -6.10 1.75 -4.18
C ASP A 28 -5.42 0.76 -3.22
N GLN A 29 -5.20 -0.48 -3.67
CA GLN A 29 -4.44 -1.48 -2.92
C GLN A 29 -2.98 -1.08 -2.73
N VAL A 30 -2.34 -0.51 -3.76
CA VAL A 30 -0.96 0.00 -3.66
C VAL A 30 -0.90 1.17 -2.69
N LEU A 31 -1.88 2.09 -2.74
CA LEU A 31 -1.96 3.21 -1.80
C LEU A 31 -2.17 2.71 -0.35
N GLY A 32 -3.07 1.75 -0.15
CA GLY A 32 -3.28 1.10 1.15
C GLY A 32 -2.06 0.33 1.65
N ALA A 33 -1.29 -0.29 0.76
CA ALA A 33 -0.03 -0.96 1.13
C ALA A 33 1.00 0.03 1.67
N ILE A 34 1.14 1.20 1.04
CA ILE A 34 2.04 2.25 1.53
C ILE A 34 1.58 2.72 2.91
N GLN A 35 0.28 2.98 3.09
CA GLN A 35 -0.25 3.40 4.39
C GLN A 35 0.03 2.34 5.47
N TYR A 36 -0.30 1.07 5.19
CA TYR A 36 -0.11 -0.03 6.12
C TYR A 36 1.36 -0.16 6.57
N LEU A 37 2.30 -0.13 5.61
CA LEU A 37 3.72 -0.22 5.92
C LEU A 37 4.21 0.95 6.79
N ARG A 38 3.74 2.17 6.53
CA ARG A 38 4.18 3.38 7.25
C ARG A 38 3.55 3.51 8.63
N GLU A 39 2.26 3.25 8.74
CA GLU A 39 1.46 3.60 9.93
C GLU A 39 1.16 2.41 10.83
N VAL A 40 1.07 1.21 10.25
CA VAL A 40 0.82 -0.01 11.03
C VAL A 40 2.14 -0.70 11.37
N GLU A 41 3.05 -0.83 10.40
CA GLU A 41 4.34 -1.51 10.64
C GLU A 41 5.49 -0.57 11.01
N GLY A 42 5.34 0.75 10.84
CA GLY A 42 6.43 1.71 11.09
C GLY A 42 7.64 1.54 10.16
N LEU A 43 7.49 0.82 9.05
CA LEU A 43 8.54 0.62 8.05
C LEU A 43 8.55 1.82 7.12
N HIS A 44 9.57 2.68 7.22
CA HIS A 44 9.73 3.85 6.35
C HIS A 44 10.53 3.56 5.07
N ASP A 45 11.39 2.55 5.11
CA ASP A 45 12.15 2.06 3.96
C ASP A 45 11.53 0.76 3.43
N SER A 46 10.70 0.87 2.41
CA SER A 46 10.01 -0.27 1.81
C SER A 46 10.35 -0.37 0.32
N PRO A 47 11.41 -1.09 -0.06
CA PRO A 47 11.71 -1.33 -1.47
C PRO A 47 10.58 -2.07 -2.18
N PRO A 48 10.51 -2.02 -3.53
CA PRO A 48 9.43 -2.63 -4.30
C PRO A 48 9.10 -4.07 -3.89
N ARG A 49 10.12 -4.88 -3.60
CA ARG A 49 9.97 -6.26 -3.14
C ARG A 49 9.18 -6.37 -1.83
N VAL A 50 9.40 -5.49 -0.86
CA VAL A 50 8.64 -5.51 0.41
C VAL A 50 7.16 -5.25 0.18
N ILE A 51 6.82 -4.39 -0.79
CA ILE A 51 5.44 -4.14 -1.18
C ILE A 51 4.89 -5.38 -1.90
N GLU A 52 5.61 -5.96 -2.86
CA GLU A 52 5.17 -7.18 -3.58
C GLU A 52 4.97 -8.39 -2.65
N ASP A 53 5.87 -8.58 -1.69
CA ASP A 53 5.79 -9.64 -0.69
C ASP A 53 4.57 -9.44 0.20
N LEU A 54 4.22 -8.21 0.58
CA LEU A 54 2.99 -7.92 1.34
C LEU A 54 1.71 -8.36 0.60
N PHE A 55 1.65 -8.17 -0.72
CA PHE A 55 0.53 -8.68 -1.53
C PHE A 55 0.50 -10.21 -1.53
N THR A 56 1.67 -10.83 -1.71
CA THR A 56 1.81 -12.29 -1.73
C THR A 56 1.40 -12.90 -0.40
N ASP A 57 1.90 -12.36 0.72
CA ASP A 57 1.54 -12.74 2.08
C ASP A 57 0.03 -12.58 2.32
N ALA A 58 -0.62 -11.60 1.69
CA ALA A 58 -2.06 -11.37 1.79
C ALA A 58 -2.92 -12.27 0.88
N GLY A 59 -2.30 -13.19 0.12
CA GLY A 59 -2.99 -14.03 -0.86
C GLY A 59 -3.53 -13.23 -2.05
N MET A 60 -2.94 -12.06 -2.33
CA MET A 60 -3.35 -11.14 -3.39
C MET A 60 -2.32 -11.12 -4.51
N ASN A 61 -2.77 -10.92 -5.74
CA ASN A 61 -1.84 -10.72 -6.86
C ASN A 61 -1.03 -9.42 -6.66
N PRO A 62 0.30 -9.45 -6.75
CA PRO A 62 1.12 -8.23 -6.68
C PRO A 62 0.82 -7.29 -7.87
N PRO A 63 1.21 -6.00 -7.78
CA PRO A 63 0.97 -5.03 -8.85
C PRO A 63 1.74 -5.30 -10.16
N GLY A 64 2.83 -6.07 -10.11
CA GLY A 64 3.71 -6.35 -11.25
C GLY A 64 4.56 -5.15 -11.67
N ASN A 65 3.93 -4.07 -12.15
CA ASN A 65 4.63 -2.81 -12.46
C ASN A 65 4.35 -1.77 -11.38
N LEU A 66 4.99 -1.90 -10.21
CA LEU A 66 4.79 -0.99 -9.08
C LEU A 66 5.07 0.48 -9.45
N SER A 67 6.13 0.74 -10.22
CA SER A 67 6.50 2.10 -10.64
C SER A 67 5.38 2.80 -11.41
N LEU A 68 4.62 2.08 -12.26
CA LEU A 68 3.45 2.63 -12.96
C LEU A 68 2.38 3.11 -11.98
N TYR A 69 2.07 2.31 -10.95
CA TYR A 69 1.06 2.67 -9.96
C TYR A 69 1.52 3.84 -9.08
N LEU A 70 2.79 3.84 -8.64
CA LEU A 70 3.34 4.95 -7.86
C LEU A 70 3.33 6.26 -8.66
N ASN A 71 3.70 6.23 -9.94
CA ASN A 71 3.62 7.42 -10.80
C ASN A 71 2.19 7.95 -10.92
N ARG A 72 1.21 7.08 -11.17
CA ARG A 72 -0.22 7.47 -11.25
C ARG A 72 -0.75 8.03 -9.93
N LEU A 73 -0.37 7.43 -8.80
CA LEU A 73 -0.77 7.93 -7.48
C LEU A 73 -0.15 9.30 -7.21
N ARG A 74 1.10 9.51 -7.60
CA ARG A 74 1.78 10.80 -7.48
C ARG A 74 1.18 11.86 -8.39
N GLU A 75 0.86 11.53 -9.64
CA GLU A 75 0.18 12.44 -10.58
C GLU A 75 -1.17 12.93 -10.06
N ARG A 76 -1.82 12.12 -9.21
CA ARG A 76 -3.07 12.47 -8.51
C ARG A 76 -2.84 13.15 -7.14
N HIS A 77 -1.60 13.46 -6.79
CA HIS A 77 -1.21 14.02 -5.50
C HIS A 77 -1.60 13.14 -4.30
N PHE A 78 -1.72 11.82 -4.46
CA PHE A 78 -2.06 10.91 -3.36
C PHE A 78 -0.85 10.43 -2.58
N ILE A 79 0.32 10.46 -3.21
CA ILE A 79 1.59 10.17 -2.57
C ILE A 79 2.60 11.24 -2.94
N GLU A 80 3.59 11.38 -2.08
CA GLU A 80 4.79 12.14 -2.35
C GLU A 80 6.04 11.33 -1.99
N TYR A 81 7.18 11.79 -2.49
CA TYR A 81 8.48 11.25 -2.14
C TYR A 81 9.18 12.26 -1.23
N PRO A 82 9.65 11.85 -0.04
CA PRO A 82 10.47 12.69 0.81
C PRO A 82 11.65 13.27 0.03
N THR A 83 12.01 14.52 0.32
CA THR A 83 13.06 15.24 -0.39
C THR A 83 14.41 14.55 -0.18
N GLY A 84 15.04 14.10 -1.26
CA GLY A 84 16.28 13.32 -1.24
C GLY A 84 16.11 11.97 -1.95
N ASP A 85 17.20 11.41 -2.44
CA ASP A 85 17.28 10.05 -3.01
C ASP A 85 16.65 9.79 -4.40
N GLY A 86 17.09 10.54 -5.40
CA GLY A 86 17.31 10.09 -6.80
C GLY A 86 16.54 8.86 -7.30
N ASN A 87 17.24 7.75 -7.61
CA ASN A 87 16.64 6.51 -8.14
C ASN A 87 15.96 5.62 -7.07
N LYS A 88 15.93 6.04 -5.80
CA LYS A 88 15.39 5.24 -4.67
C LYS A 88 14.05 5.77 -4.15
N LYS A 89 13.48 6.80 -4.80
CA LYS A 89 12.22 7.47 -4.43
C LYS A 89 11.08 6.52 -4.05
N ASN A 90 10.90 5.43 -4.80
CA ASN A 90 9.82 4.47 -4.56
C ASN A 90 9.89 3.81 -3.18
N ARG A 91 11.07 3.70 -2.57
CA ARG A 91 11.27 3.07 -1.26
C ARG A 91 10.59 3.85 -0.13
N TYR A 92 10.49 5.16 -0.31
CA TYR A 92 10.11 6.11 0.73
C TYR A 92 8.79 6.82 0.45
N ALA A 93 8.00 6.33 -0.52
CA ALA A 93 6.68 6.90 -0.79
C ALA A 93 5.86 7.02 0.50
N ILE A 94 5.19 8.15 0.70
CA ILE A 94 4.28 8.41 1.82
C ILE A 94 2.98 8.98 1.28
N LEU A 95 1.89 8.78 2.03
CA LEU A 95 0.59 9.36 1.68
C LEU A 95 0.56 10.84 2.03
N THR A 96 0.04 11.62 1.09
CA THR A 96 -0.38 13.01 1.33
C THR A 96 -1.70 13.05 2.09
N THR A 97 -2.14 14.25 2.47
CA THR A 97 -3.48 14.47 3.03
C THR A 97 -4.57 14.00 2.07
N GLU A 98 -4.42 14.26 0.77
CA GLU A 98 -5.37 13.86 -0.27
C GLU A 98 -5.42 12.34 -0.44
N GLY A 99 -4.26 11.66 -0.37
CA GLY A 99 -4.20 10.20 -0.43
C GLY A 99 -4.91 9.53 0.74
N ARG A 100 -4.74 10.08 1.95
CA ARG A 100 -5.46 9.62 3.16
C ARG A 100 -6.96 9.82 3.01
N ALA A 101 -7.38 11.03 2.64
CA ALA A 101 -8.79 11.34 2.44
C ALA A 101 -9.44 10.46 1.36
N HIS A 102 -8.70 10.11 0.29
CA HIS A 102 -9.17 9.17 -0.71
C HIS A 102 -9.43 7.78 -0.12
N LEU A 103 -8.50 7.23 0.68
CA LEU A 103 -8.72 5.93 1.34
C LEU A 103 -9.86 5.98 2.36
N ASP A 104 -9.96 7.05 3.14
CA ASP A 104 -11.05 7.25 4.11
C ASP A 104 -12.41 7.26 3.42
N ASN A 105 -12.52 7.88 2.25
CA ASN A 105 -13.75 7.86 1.46
C ASN A 105 -14.10 6.45 0.99
N ARG A 106 -13.12 5.63 0.57
CA ARG A 106 -13.36 4.23 0.17
C ARG A 106 -13.84 3.36 1.32
N SER A 107 -13.44 3.66 2.56
CA SER A 107 -13.91 2.95 3.76
C SER A 107 -15.38 3.15 4.09
N ARG A 108 -16.02 4.18 3.49
CA ARG A 108 -17.40 4.57 3.74
C ARG A 108 -18.37 4.14 2.63
N GLU A 109 -17.85 3.66 1.51
CA GLU A 109 -18.62 3.05 0.41
C GLU A 109 -19.03 1.63 0.77
#